data_AF-A0A426ZWS1-F1
#
_entry.id   AF-A0A426ZWS1-F1
#
_cell.length_a   1.000
_cell.length_b   1.000
_cell.length_c   1.000
_cell.angle_alpha   90.00
_cell.angle_beta   90.00
_cell.angle_gamma   90.00
#
_symmetry.space_group_name_H-M   'P 1'
#
loop_
_entity.id
_entity.type
_entity.pdbx_description
1 polymer ?
#
loop_
_entity_poly.entity_id
_entity_poly.type
_entity_poly.pdbx_seq_one_letter_code
_entity_poly.pdbx_strand_id
1 'polypeptide(L)'
;MWGCCRYFDEFTKLRYAEQIQKLSQHSAIMKYFRVKYLAPVHPKMELCFSGNLDLRAMVSSDQGFPSSAFFAVFTGMARRMWLLHCLFFLFERESDQLIFQVQQESRFSEVYMESVAEDNNNDLGTTRLILALVGFTVVPGFIMRQMLIQCKVYLSSAASDNNQ
;
A
#
# COMPACT_ATOMS: atom_id res chain seq x y z
N MET A 1 0.69 -18.33 -4.00
CA MET A 1 -0.70 -18.09 -3.53
C MET A 1 -0.82 -16.96 -2.50
N TRP A 2 0.26 -16.41 -1.91
CA TRP A 2 0.23 -15.33 -0.89
C TRP A 2 1.02 -14.04 -1.26
N GLY A 3 1.51 -13.92 -2.50
CA GLY A 3 2.49 -12.88 -2.86
C GLY A 3 1.94 -11.46 -3.00
N CYS A 4 0.68 -11.31 -3.42
CA CYS A 4 0.13 -10.01 -3.86
C CYS A 4 -0.08 -9.02 -2.71
N CYS A 5 -0.74 -9.45 -1.62
CA CYS A 5 -0.99 -8.60 -0.46
C CYS A 5 0.33 -8.09 0.13
N ARG A 6 1.36 -8.94 0.16
CA ARG A 6 2.71 -8.55 0.57
C ARG A 6 3.29 -7.43 -0.31
N TYR A 7 3.15 -7.51 -1.63
CA TYR A 7 3.65 -6.47 -2.54
C TYR A 7 2.87 -5.16 -2.43
N PHE A 8 1.56 -5.21 -2.15
CA PHE A 8 0.75 -4.02 -1.93
C PHE A 8 1.09 -3.33 -0.60
N ASP A 9 1.24 -4.11 0.47
CA ASP A 9 1.65 -3.60 1.77
C ASP A 9 3.04 -2.97 1.70
N GLU A 10 3.98 -3.65 1.03
CA GLU A 10 5.30 -3.09 0.75
C GLU A 10 5.20 -1.81 -0.08
N PHE A 11 4.44 -1.81 -1.19
CA PHE A 11 4.26 -0.63 -2.02
C PHE A 11 3.73 0.56 -1.21
N THR A 12 2.70 0.36 -0.40
CA THR A 12 2.07 1.41 0.40
C THR A 12 3.03 1.97 1.43
N LYS A 13 3.73 1.10 2.18
CA LYS A 13 4.74 1.52 3.17
C LYS A 13 5.90 2.28 2.52
N LEU A 14 6.37 1.78 1.39
CA LEU A 14 7.50 2.35 0.65
C LEU A 14 7.15 3.60 -0.13
N ARG A 15 5.89 3.82 -0.50
CA ARG A 15 5.46 5.03 -1.20
C ARG A 15 5.56 6.26 -0.28
N TYR A 16 5.19 6.10 0.98
CA TYR A 16 5.15 7.20 1.96
C TYR A 16 6.41 7.33 2.83
N ALA A 17 7.34 6.38 2.76
CA ALA A 17 8.60 6.49 3.50
C ALA A 17 9.43 7.68 3.02
N GLU A 18 9.65 8.69 3.85
CA GLU A 18 10.53 9.82 3.52
C GLU A 18 12.01 9.44 3.63
N GLN A 19 12.35 8.57 4.59
CA GLN A 19 13.72 8.20 4.92
C GLN A 19 13.95 6.70 4.74
N ILE A 20 14.99 6.36 3.99
CA ILE A 20 15.35 4.98 3.69
C ILE A 20 15.90 4.24 4.92
N GLN A 21 16.38 4.97 5.94
CA GLN A 21 16.71 4.36 7.24
C GLN A 21 15.52 3.69 7.93
N LYS A 22 14.27 4.17 7.70
CA LYS A 22 13.06 3.48 8.18
C LYS A 22 12.79 2.16 7.43
N LEU A 23 13.48 1.90 6.32
CA LEU A 23 13.36 0.68 5.52
C LEU A 23 14.17 -0.50 6.08
N SER A 24 15.01 -0.24 7.09
CA SER A 24 15.76 -1.27 7.83
C SER A 24 14.86 -2.37 8.44
N GLN A 25 13.58 -2.09 8.63
CA GLN A 25 12.58 -3.06 9.12
C GLN A 25 12.10 -4.05 8.04
N HIS A 26 12.43 -3.84 6.76
CA HIS A 26 11.94 -4.65 5.65
C HIS A 26 13.05 -5.51 5.03
N SER A 27 13.15 -6.77 5.44
CA SER A 27 14.22 -7.69 5.02
C SER A 27 14.32 -7.91 3.50
N ALA A 28 13.21 -7.87 2.77
CA ALA A 28 13.18 -8.11 1.33
C ALA A 28 13.79 -6.95 0.51
N ILE A 29 13.41 -5.70 0.80
CA ILE A 29 13.96 -4.53 0.10
C ILE A 29 15.44 -4.33 0.46
N MET A 30 15.83 -4.61 1.71
CA MET A 30 17.22 -4.58 2.14
C MET A 30 18.09 -5.55 1.35
N LYS A 31 17.62 -6.79 1.18
CA LYS A 31 18.28 -7.79 0.34
C LYS A 31 18.37 -7.34 -1.11
N TYR A 32 17.30 -6.75 -1.65
CA TYR A 32 17.31 -6.20 -3.01
C TYR A 32 18.34 -5.09 -3.18
N PHE A 33 18.41 -4.12 -2.25
CA PHE A 33 19.40 -3.04 -2.28
C PHE A 33 20.82 -3.58 -2.23
N ARG A 34 21.09 -4.54 -1.35
CA ARG A 34 22.42 -5.18 -1.26
C ARG A 34 22.83 -5.83 -2.58
N VAL A 35 21.96 -6.66 -3.16
CA VAL A 35 22.25 -7.35 -4.43
C VAL A 35 22.44 -6.35 -5.56
N LYS A 36 21.58 -5.33 -5.65
CA LYS A 36 21.64 -4.30 -6.69
C LYS A 36 22.75 -3.28 -6.49
N TYR A 37 23.28 -3.14 -5.29
CA TYR A 37 24.45 -2.31 -5.02
C TYR A 37 25.73 -3.07 -5.37
N LEU A 38 25.90 -4.28 -4.83
CA LEU A 38 27.14 -5.04 -4.98
C LEU A 38 27.38 -5.58 -6.38
N ALA A 39 26.34 -5.76 -7.20
CA ALA A 39 26.47 -6.25 -8.57
C ALA A 39 27.09 -5.23 -9.55
N PRO A 40 26.57 -3.99 -9.68
CA PRO A 40 27.14 -2.98 -10.58
C PRO A 40 28.23 -2.11 -9.92
N VAL A 41 28.20 -1.91 -8.59
CA VAL A 41 29.14 -1.00 -7.92
C VAL A 41 30.45 -1.70 -7.60
N HIS A 42 31.43 -1.56 -8.49
CA HIS A 42 32.78 -2.05 -8.27
C HIS A 42 33.49 -1.24 -7.16
N PRO A 43 34.31 -1.86 -6.28
CA PRO A 43 35.03 -1.15 -5.21
C PRO A 43 35.83 0.09 -5.69
N LYS A 44 36.48 -0.02 -6.85
CA LYS A 44 37.20 1.13 -7.46
C LYS A 44 36.26 2.31 -7.78
N MET A 45 35.05 2.02 -8.22
CA MET A 45 34.08 3.05 -8.56
C MET A 45 33.55 3.74 -7.29
N GLU A 46 33.33 2.97 -6.22
CA GLU A 46 32.97 3.51 -4.91
C GLU A 46 34.07 4.42 -4.35
N LEU A 47 35.33 3.99 -4.40
CA LEU A 47 36.47 4.82 -4.01
C LEU A 47 36.51 6.16 -4.76
N CYS A 48 36.15 6.19 -6.06
CA CYS A 48 36.08 7.43 -6.83
C CYS A 48 34.91 8.34 -6.41
N PHE A 49 33.79 7.79 -5.92
CA PHE A 49 32.60 8.55 -5.56
C PHE A 49 32.56 9.00 -4.10
N SER A 50 33.04 8.18 -3.18
CA SER A 50 32.98 8.44 -1.73
C SER A 50 34.35 8.58 -1.07
N GLY A 51 35.44 8.23 -1.76
CA GLY A 51 36.80 8.28 -1.18
C GLY A 51 37.08 7.17 -0.16
N ASN A 52 36.10 6.32 0.16
CA ASN A 52 36.21 5.22 1.12
C ASN A 52 35.37 4.00 0.71
N LEU A 53 35.65 2.83 1.31
CA LEU A 53 34.93 1.56 1.10
C LEU A 53 34.05 1.16 2.30
N ASP A 54 33.88 2.07 3.26
CA ASP A 54 33.07 1.86 4.46
C ASP A 54 31.62 1.54 4.10
N LEU A 55 31.16 2.08 2.96
CA LEU A 55 29.85 1.85 2.38
C LEU A 55 29.64 0.38 2.02
N ARG A 56 30.54 -0.19 1.22
CA ARG A 56 30.52 -1.61 0.87
C ARG A 56 30.69 -2.52 2.06
N ALA A 57 31.53 -2.16 3.04
CA ALA A 57 31.70 -2.94 4.27
C ALA A 57 30.38 -3.01 5.05
N MET A 58 29.72 -1.87 5.26
CA MET A 58 28.46 -1.77 6.00
C MET A 58 27.29 -2.47 5.29
N VAL A 59 27.19 -2.32 3.96
CA VAL A 59 26.19 -3.03 3.14
C VAL A 59 26.42 -4.54 3.12
N SER A 60 27.68 -4.98 3.26
CA SER A 60 28.03 -6.40 3.29
C SER A 60 27.81 -7.05 4.67
N SER A 61 27.97 -6.27 5.75
CA SER A 61 27.85 -6.75 7.14
C SER A 61 26.43 -6.71 7.71
N ASP A 62 25.45 -6.23 6.95
CA ASP A 62 24.05 -6.05 7.39
C ASP A 62 23.93 -5.09 8.60
N GLN A 63 24.96 -4.28 8.86
CA GLN A 63 25.05 -3.39 10.03
C GLN A 63 24.32 -2.06 9.83
N GLY A 64 23.63 -1.90 8.70
CA GLY A 64 22.84 -0.72 8.37
C GLY A 64 23.33 -0.01 7.12
N PHE A 65 22.98 1.27 7.02
CA PHE A 65 23.27 2.07 5.85
C PHE A 65 23.96 3.38 6.21
N PRO A 66 25.03 3.75 5.48
CA PRO A 66 25.77 4.97 5.73
C PRO A 66 25.02 6.19 5.21
N SER A 67 25.21 7.31 5.88
CA SER A 67 24.64 8.62 5.52
C SER A 67 25.43 9.35 4.44
N SER A 68 25.96 8.63 3.43
CA SER A 68 26.68 9.27 2.33
C SER A 68 25.72 9.80 1.26
N ALA A 69 26.07 10.92 0.62
CA ALA A 69 25.26 11.51 -0.45
C ALA A 69 25.07 10.55 -1.64
N PHE A 70 26.13 9.83 -2.03
CA PHE A 70 26.06 8.81 -3.07
C PHE A 70 25.06 7.71 -2.72
N PHE A 71 25.08 7.22 -1.48
CA PHE A 71 24.17 6.17 -1.05
C PHE A 71 22.72 6.64 -1.00
N ALA A 72 22.47 7.88 -0.59
CA ALA A 72 21.12 8.48 -0.62
C ALA A 72 20.55 8.52 -2.05
N VAL A 73 21.38 8.89 -3.04
CA VAL A 73 20.97 8.90 -4.45
C VAL A 73 20.71 7.48 -4.96
N PHE A 74 21.64 6.55 -4.72
CA PHE A 74 21.49 5.15 -5.12
C PHE A 74 20.22 4.52 -4.56
N THR A 75 19.96 4.71 -3.27
CA THR A 75 18.81 4.13 -2.61
C THR A 75 17.49 4.77 -3.05
N GLY A 76 17.47 6.06 -3.36
CA GLY A 76 16.34 6.71 -4.01
C GLY A 76 15.98 6.05 -5.36
N MET A 77 16.98 5.73 -6.19
CA MET A 77 16.78 5.01 -7.44
C MET A 77 16.31 3.56 -7.20
N ALA A 78 16.99 2.82 -6.32
CA ALA A 78 16.66 1.43 -6.02
C ALA A 78 15.24 1.28 -5.45
N ARG A 79 14.80 2.24 -4.61
CA ARG A 79 13.42 2.31 -4.11
C ARG A 79 12.41 2.45 -5.25
N ARG A 80 12.65 3.35 -6.21
CA ARG A 80 11.76 3.52 -7.38
C ARG A 80 11.65 2.24 -8.19
N MET A 81 12.77 1.56 -8.40
CA MET A 81 12.80 0.27 -9.11
C MET A 81 12.07 -0.83 -8.33
N TRP A 82 12.18 -0.86 -7.00
CA TRP A 82 11.42 -1.79 -6.16
C TRP A 82 9.91 -1.51 -6.19
N LEU A 83 9.49 -0.24 -6.14
CA LEU A 83 8.08 0.12 -6.29
C LEU A 83 7.54 -0.33 -7.65
N LEU A 84 8.33 -0.19 -8.72
CA LEU A 84 7.95 -0.69 -10.04
C LEU A 84 7.83 -2.22 -10.06
N HIS A 85 8.74 -2.94 -9.41
CA HIS A 85 8.64 -4.37 -9.21
C HIS A 85 7.36 -4.74 -8.45
N CYS A 86 7.03 -4.05 -7.35
CA CYS A 86 5.77 -4.26 -6.64
C CYS A 86 4.57 -4.07 -7.57
N LEU A 87 4.51 -2.98 -8.35
CA LEU A 87 3.42 -2.73 -9.29
C LEU A 87 3.30 -3.84 -10.35
N PHE A 88 4.42 -4.23 -10.96
CA PHE A 88 4.42 -5.31 -11.96
C PHE A 88 3.80 -6.59 -11.39
N PHE A 89 4.23 -7.02 -10.19
CA PHE A 89 3.70 -8.22 -9.55
C PHE A 89 2.28 -8.07 -8.98
N LEU A 90 1.81 -6.84 -8.78
CA LEU A 90 0.40 -6.56 -8.45
C LEU A 90 -0.51 -6.74 -9.67
N PHE A 91 -0.04 -6.34 -10.86
CA PHE A 91 -0.83 -6.34 -12.10
C PHE A 91 -0.63 -7.57 -13.00
N GLU A 92 0.24 -8.51 -12.65
CA GLU A 92 0.61 -9.66 -13.49
C GLU A 92 -0.55 -10.61 -13.87
N ARG A 93 -1.75 -10.45 -13.29
CA ARG A 93 -2.95 -11.19 -13.68
C ARG A 93 -4.11 -10.24 -13.96
N GLU A 94 -4.48 -10.14 -15.23
CA GLU A 94 -5.60 -9.31 -15.71
C GLU A 94 -6.97 -9.83 -15.28
N SER A 95 -7.09 -11.14 -14.99
CA SER A 95 -8.38 -11.81 -14.75
C SER A 95 -9.07 -11.45 -13.42
N ASP A 96 -8.35 -10.83 -12.47
CA ASP A 96 -8.84 -10.68 -11.10
C ASP A 96 -9.02 -9.19 -10.70
N GLN A 97 -9.16 -8.28 -11.67
CA GLN A 97 -9.30 -6.84 -11.42
C GLN A 97 -10.72 -6.37 -11.77
N LEU A 98 -11.45 -5.84 -10.79
CA LEU A 98 -12.82 -5.38 -10.95
C LEU A 98 -13.05 -4.06 -10.20
N ILE A 99 -13.45 -3.02 -10.92
CA ILE A 99 -14.08 -1.84 -10.31
C ILE A 99 -15.55 -2.17 -10.12
N PHE A 100 -16.07 -2.01 -8.90
CA PHE A 100 -17.48 -2.22 -8.63
C PHE A 100 -18.10 -1.00 -7.95
N GLN A 101 -19.36 -0.73 -8.27
CA GLN A 101 -20.14 0.33 -7.66
C GLN A 101 -21.41 -0.27 -7.08
N VAL A 102 -21.77 0.16 -5.89
CA VAL A 102 -22.98 -0.31 -5.22
C VAL A 102 -24.16 0.53 -5.70
N GLN A 103 -25.26 -0.14 -6.03
CA GLN A 103 -26.47 0.54 -6.47
C GLN A 103 -27.17 1.22 -5.30
N GLN A 104 -27.87 2.31 -5.60
CA GLN A 104 -28.78 2.96 -4.67
C GLN A 104 -29.84 1.94 -4.18
N GLU A 105 -30.26 2.10 -2.92
CA GLU A 105 -31.14 1.19 -2.17
C GLU A 105 -30.57 -0.21 -1.91
N SER A 106 -29.27 -0.44 -2.13
CA SER A 106 -28.63 -1.70 -1.72
C SER A 106 -28.45 -1.75 -0.20
N ARG A 107 -28.52 -2.95 0.39
CA ARG A 107 -28.21 -3.13 1.82
C ARG A 107 -26.75 -2.84 2.11
N PHE A 108 -26.48 -2.11 3.19
CA PHE A 108 -25.12 -1.87 3.65
C PHE A 108 -24.43 -3.18 4.04
N SER A 109 -23.17 -3.33 3.63
CA SER A 109 -22.31 -4.45 4.03
C SER A 109 -20.95 -3.91 4.44
N GLU A 110 -20.67 -3.95 5.74
CA GLU A 110 -19.39 -3.49 6.31
C GLU A 110 -18.16 -4.23 5.73
N VAL A 111 -18.36 -5.42 5.15
CA VAL A 111 -17.29 -6.18 4.50
C VAL A 111 -16.84 -5.51 3.19
N TYR A 112 -17.77 -4.94 2.42
CA TYR A 112 -17.52 -4.38 1.09
C TYR A 112 -17.64 -2.86 1.01
N MET A 113 -18.21 -2.23 2.04
CA MET A 113 -18.63 -0.83 2.05
C MET A 113 -18.17 -0.14 3.34
N GLU A 114 -17.69 1.09 3.19
CA GLU A 114 -17.33 2.00 4.28
C GLU A 114 -18.30 3.20 4.24
N SER A 115 -18.92 3.55 5.37
CA SER A 115 -19.78 4.74 5.48
C SER A 115 -18.91 6.00 5.54
N VAL A 116 -19.27 7.03 4.76
CA VAL A 116 -18.57 8.34 4.79
C VAL A 116 -19.07 9.26 5.91
N ALA A 117 -20.28 9.01 6.42
CA ALA A 117 -20.80 9.78 7.55
C ALA A 117 -20.15 9.31 8.85
N GLU A 118 -19.37 10.20 9.49
CA GLU A 118 -18.76 10.00 10.81
C GLU A 118 -19.82 9.61 11.86
N ASP A 119 -19.44 8.73 12.78
CA ASP A 119 -20.21 8.20 13.91
C ASP A 119 -20.75 9.29 14.86
N ASN A 120 -21.70 10.11 14.41
CA ASN A 120 -22.52 10.92 15.31
C ASN A 120 -23.66 10.11 15.96
N ASN A 121 -23.69 8.78 15.74
CA ASN A 121 -24.68 7.88 16.32
C ASN A 121 -23.99 6.77 17.13
N ASN A 122 -23.17 7.18 18.11
CA ASN A 122 -22.59 6.29 19.11
C ASN A 122 -23.63 5.67 20.08
N ASP A 123 -24.93 5.72 19.73
CA ASP A 123 -26.04 5.30 20.57
C ASP A 123 -27.13 4.53 19.80
N LEU A 124 -26.82 4.07 18.58
CA LEU A 124 -27.84 3.57 17.67
C LEU A 124 -27.54 2.14 17.26
N GLY A 125 -28.02 1.23 18.11
CA GLY A 125 -27.73 -0.19 18.13
C GLY A 125 -27.77 -0.90 16.77
N THR A 126 -27.08 -2.03 16.76
CA THR A 126 -26.87 -3.02 15.68
C THR A 126 -28.11 -3.26 14.79
N THR A 127 -29.32 -3.02 15.30
CA THR A 127 -30.59 -3.10 14.59
C THR A 127 -30.79 -2.07 13.47
N ARG A 128 -30.23 -0.85 13.54
CA ARG A 128 -30.40 0.16 12.47
C ARG A 128 -29.40 0.02 11.32
N LEU A 129 -28.20 -0.51 11.56
CA LEU A 129 -27.26 -0.88 10.47
C LEU A 129 -27.82 -1.98 9.57
N ILE A 130 -28.64 -2.89 10.12
CA ILE A 130 -29.32 -3.96 9.36
C ILE A 130 -30.38 -3.39 8.38
N LEU A 131 -30.90 -2.19 8.65
CA LEU A 131 -31.88 -1.49 7.81
C LEU A 131 -31.29 -0.32 6.99
N ALA A 132 -29.99 -0.06 7.11
CA ALA A 132 -29.36 1.04 6.39
C ALA A 132 -29.22 0.71 4.91
N LEU A 133 -29.83 1.55 4.07
CA LEU A 133 -29.75 1.44 2.62
C LEU A 133 -28.70 2.40 2.09
N VAL A 134 -28.03 2.01 1.01
CA VAL A 134 -27.07 2.86 0.32
C VAL A 134 -27.86 3.93 -0.45
N GLY A 135 -27.69 5.20 -0.08
CA GLY A 135 -28.24 6.31 -0.86
C GLY A 135 -27.49 6.48 -2.18
N PHE A 136 -26.16 6.59 -2.11
CA PHE A 136 -25.31 6.62 -3.30
C PHE A 136 -23.87 6.24 -2.98
N THR A 137 -23.13 5.82 -4.01
CA THR A 137 -21.69 5.55 -3.91
C THR A 137 -20.91 6.85 -4.16
N VAL A 138 -20.09 7.26 -3.20
CA VAL A 138 -19.19 8.42 -3.30
C VAL A 138 -17.89 8.02 -4.03
N VAL A 139 -17.33 6.87 -3.65
CA VAL A 139 -16.12 6.31 -4.27
C VAL A 139 -16.38 4.85 -4.61
N PRO A 140 -16.16 4.43 -5.88
CA PRO A 140 -16.33 3.04 -6.26
C PRO A 140 -15.33 2.14 -5.51
N GLY A 141 -15.74 0.91 -5.29
CA GLY A 141 -14.89 -0.13 -4.71
C GLY A 141 -13.97 -0.72 -5.75
N PHE A 142 -12.89 -1.33 -5.29
CA PHE A 142 -11.91 -1.96 -6.16
C PHE A 142 -11.52 -3.32 -5.62
N ILE A 143 -11.69 -4.35 -6.44
CA ILE A 143 -11.18 -5.68 -6.19
C ILE A 143 -9.96 -5.88 -7.07
N MET A 144 -8.83 -6.15 -6.44
CA MET A 144 -7.62 -6.59 -7.10
C MET A 144 -7.20 -7.91 -6.49
N ARG A 145 -7.49 -9.01 -7.19
CA ARG A 145 -7.13 -10.36 -6.81
C ARG A 145 -7.79 -10.81 -5.50
N GLN A 146 -7.13 -10.57 -4.37
CA GLN A 146 -7.63 -10.87 -3.01
C GLN A 146 -7.68 -9.61 -2.13
N MET A 147 -7.29 -8.47 -2.68
CA MET A 147 -7.36 -7.19 -2.02
C MET A 147 -8.69 -6.53 -2.38
N LEU A 148 -9.47 -6.25 -1.36
CA LEU A 148 -10.74 -5.52 -1.45
C LEU A 148 -10.51 -4.13 -0.88
N ILE A 149 -10.58 -3.12 -1.74
CA ILE A 149 -10.76 -1.73 -1.33
C ILE A 149 -12.26 -1.49 -1.31
N GLN A 150 -12.78 -1.23 -0.12
CA GLN A 150 -14.19 -1.01 0.11
C GLN A 150 -14.67 0.23 -0.67
N CYS A 151 -15.90 0.15 -1.17
CA CYS A 151 -16.56 1.31 -1.73
C CYS A 151 -16.96 2.27 -0.61
N LYS A 152 -16.84 3.57 -0.84
CA LYS A 152 -17.30 4.57 0.11
C LYS A 152 -18.70 5.00 -0.25
N VAL A 153 -19.64 4.77 0.67
CA VAL A 153 -21.07 4.97 0.43
C VAL A 153 -21.65 5.95 1.44
N TYR A 154 -22.67 6.67 0.99
CA TYR A 154 -23.53 7.42 1.89
C TYR A 154 -24.76 6.57 2.23
N LEU A 155 -25.08 6.48 3.52
CA LEU A 155 -26.23 5.71 4.00
C LEU A 155 -27.46 6.60 4.08
N SER A 156 -28.57 6.11 3.55
CA SER A 156 -29.90 6.66 3.76
C SER A 156 -30.59 5.87 4.87
N SER A 157 -31.23 6.59 5.79
CA SER A 157 -32.17 5.94 6.69
C SER A 157 -33.41 5.60 5.88
N ALA A 158 -33.78 4.32 5.83
CA ALA A 158 -35.10 3.93 5.37
C ALA A 158 -36.13 4.52 6.35
N ALA A 159 -36.52 5.77 6.12
CA ALA A 159 -37.73 6.33 6.70
C ALA A 159 -38.86 5.45 6.16
N SER A 160 -39.44 4.63 7.03
CA SER A 160 -40.78 4.13 6.80
C SER A 160 -41.67 5.37 6.67
N ASP A 161 -41.95 5.79 5.44
CA ASP A 161 -43.08 6.66 5.13
C ASP A 161 -44.36 5.86 5.46
N ASN A 162 -44.65 5.77 6.75
CA ASN A 162 -45.99 5.58 7.25
C ASN A 162 -46.65 6.94 7.17
N ASN A 163 -47.35 7.24 6.08
CA ASN A 163 -48.36 8.29 6.08
C ASN A 163 -49.52 7.94 5.15
N GLN A 164 -50.62 7.61 5.83
CA GLN A 164 -52.05 7.69 5.47
C GLN A 164 -52.64 6.72 4.46
#